data_AF-X1H2N1-F1
#
_entry.id   AF-X1H2N1-F1
#
_cell.length_a   1.000
_cell.length_b   1.000
_cell.length_c   1.000
_cell.angle_alpha   90.00
_cell.angle_beta   90.00
_cell.angle_gamma   90.00
#
_symmetry.space_group_name_H-M   'P 1'
#
loop_
_entity.id
_entity.type
_entity.pdbx_description
1 polymer ?
#
loop_
_entity_poly.entity_id
_entity_poly.type
_entity_poly.pdbx_seq_one_letter_code
_entity_poly.pdbx_strand_id
1 'polypeptide(L)'
;LLRVARLRRRAAQAGLADVVAMGPNLRVAPAHLPDSLRVRMQRLYPKAKLVASGEALVVPLPGDGDPVSDTDLVAWVGQLLDALFPVSEPASAAADASA
;
A
#
# COMPACT_ATOMS: atom_id res chain seq x y z
N LEU A 1 0.33 7.63 -19.00
CA LEU A 1 -1.00 7.12 -18.56
C LEU A 1 -1.02 5.62 -18.21
N LEU A 2 -0.41 4.73 -19.00
CA LEU A 2 -0.42 3.27 -18.74
C LEU A 2 0.05 2.86 -17.33
N ARG A 3 1.09 3.51 -16.79
CA ARG A 3 1.60 3.23 -15.44
C ARG A 3 0.56 3.46 -14.34
N VAL A 4 -0.16 4.58 -14.42
CA VAL A 4 -1.24 4.92 -13.47
C VAL A 4 -2.39 3.92 -13.58
N ALA A 5 -2.75 3.50 -14.79
CA ALA A 5 -3.79 2.48 -14.99
C ALA A 5 -3.40 1.14 -14.36
N ARG A 6 -2.14 0.71 -14.52
CA ARG A 6 -1.61 -0.49 -13.85
C ARG A 6 -1.63 -0.36 -12.33
N LEU A 7 -1.24 0.80 -11.79
CA LEU A 7 -1.27 1.07 -10.36
C LEU A 7 -2.70 1.00 -9.80
N ARG A 8 -3.68 1.62 -10.47
CA ARG A 8 -5.09 1.52 -10.07
C ARG A 8 -5.60 0.09 -10.03
N ARG A 9 -5.30 -0.70 -11.07
CA ARG A 9 -5.67 -2.12 -11.10
C ARG A 9 -5.03 -2.89 -9.94
N ARG A 10 -3.75 -2.64 -9.66
CA ARG A 10 -3.00 -3.28 -8.58
C ARG A 10 -3.55 -2.92 -7.20
N ALA A 11 -3.95 -1.66 -6.99
CA ALA A 11 -4.60 -1.21 -5.76
C ALA A 11 -5.96 -1.91 -5.58
N ALA A 12 -6.79 -1.96 -6.63
CA ALA A 12 -8.07 -2.65 -6.60
C ALA A 12 -7.93 -4.16 -6.29
N GLN A 13 -6.92 -4.83 -6.84
CA GLN A 13 -6.62 -6.24 -6.54
C GLN A 13 -6.23 -6.48 -5.08
N ALA A 14 -5.65 -5.49 -4.40
CA ALA A 14 -5.37 -5.54 -2.98
C ALA A 14 -6.56 -5.10 -2.10
N GLY A 15 -7.74 -4.85 -2.68
CA GLY A 15 -8.91 -4.40 -1.95
C GLY A 15 -8.84 -2.95 -1.47
N LEU A 16 -7.93 -2.15 -2.04
CA LEU A 16 -7.80 -0.72 -1.72
C LEU A 16 -8.86 0.09 -2.47
N ALA A 17 -9.60 0.92 -1.73
CA ALA A 17 -10.58 1.84 -2.27
C ALA A 17 -9.94 3.20 -2.59
N ASP A 18 -9.07 3.67 -1.71
CA ASP A 18 -8.48 5.01 -1.77
C ASP A 18 -6.95 4.94 -1.74
N VAL A 19 -6.32 5.52 -2.76
CA VAL A 19 -4.87 5.80 -2.81
C VAL A 19 -4.71 7.23 -3.28
N VAL A 20 -4.55 8.16 -2.32
CA VAL A 20 -4.68 9.60 -2.57
C VAL A 20 -3.54 10.37 -1.92
N ALA A 21 -2.92 11.27 -2.68
CA ALA A 21 -1.97 12.23 -2.13
C ALA A 21 -2.72 13.35 -1.39
N MET A 22 -2.37 13.56 -0.13
CA MET A 22 -2.92 14.58 0.78
C MET A 22 -1.76 15.46 1.28
N GLY A 23 -1.48 16.53 0.54
CA GLY A 23 -0.32 17.39 0.80
C GLY A 23 0.98 16.59 0.73
N PRO A 24 1.82 16.59 1.79
CA PRO A 24 3.09 15.86 1.80
C PRO A 24 2.94 14.35 2.08
N ASN A 25 1.72 13.84 2.24
CA ASN A 25 1.48 12.45 2.61
C ASN A 25 0.66 11.71 1.55
N LEU A 26 0.86 10.41 1.46
CA LEU A 26 -0.04 9.47 0.79
C LEU A 26 -0.96 8.83 1.83
N ARG A 27 -2.28 8.88 1.58
CA ARG A 27 -3.27 8.10 2.31
C ARG A 27 -3.65 6.86 1.49
N VAL A 28 -3.65 5.71 2.15
CA VAL A 28 -4.08 4.42 1.60
C VAL A 28 -5.17 3.83 2.49
N ALA A 29 -6.30 3.45 1.93
CA ALA A 29 -7.40 2.82 2.65
C ALA A 29 -8.19 1.81 1.79
N PRO A 30 -8.79 0.77 2.38
CA PRO A 30 -8.64 0.34 3.79
C PRO A 30 -7.26 -0.25 4.11
N ALA A 31 -6.75 -0.01 5.31
CA ALA A 31 -5.40 -0.40 5.75
C ALA A 31 -5.37 -1.44 6.87
N HIS A 32 -6.07 -2.56 6.68
CA HIS A 32 -6.10 -3.67 7.64
C HIS A 32 -4.81 -4.50 7.57
N LEU A 33 -3.74 -3.98 8.17
CA LEU A 33 -2.45 -4.66 8.22
C LEU A 33 -2.36 -5.60 9.42
N PRO A 34 -2.04 -6.90 9.22
CA PRO A 34 -1.69 -7.79 10.32
C PRO A 34 -0.38 -7.35 10.99
N ASP A 35 -0.14 -7.81 12.21
CA ASP A 35 0.98 -7.32 13.04
C ASP A 35 2.36 -7.49 12.38
N SER A 36 2.57 -8.57 11.63
CA SER A 36 3.81 -8.78 10.86
C SER A 36 4.05 -7.69 9.81
N LEU A 37 2.99 -7.25 9.13
CA LEU A 37 3.04 -6.16 8.16
C LEU A 37 3.15 -4.80 8.84
N ARG A 38 2.59 -4.63 10.04
CA ARG A 38 2.79 -3.42 10.85
C ARG A 38 4.25 -3.26 11.25
N VAL A 39 4.92 -4.33 11.69
CA VAL A 39 6.35 -4.29 12.01
C VAL A 39 7.17 -4.03 10.75
N ARG A 40 6.84 -4.68 9.62
CA ARG A 40 7.49 -4.41 8.32
C ARG A 40 7.33 -2.95 7.89
N MET A 41 6.12 -2.41 8.03
CA MET A 41 5.82 -1.00 7.75
C MET A 41 6.68 -0.08 8.58
N GLN A 42 6.78 -0.28 9.90
CA GLN A 42 7.62 0.56 10.76
C GLN A 42 9.11 0.47 10.40
N ARG A 43 9.59 -0.68 9.91
CA ARG A 43 10.98 -0.85 9.44
C ARG A 43 11.25 -0.13 8.11
N LEU A 44 10.34 -0.24 7.14
CA LEU A 44 10.51 0.32 5.80
C LEU A 44 10.13 1.81 5.74
N TYR A 45 9.12 2.21 6.50
CA TYR A 45 8.52 3.54 6.49
C TYR A 45 8.33 4.02 7.94
N PRO A 46 9.41 4.41 8.65
CA PRO A 46 9.36 4.74 10.08
C PRO A 46 8.47 5.94 10.41
N LYS A 47 8.23 6.83 9.44
CA LYS A 47 7.32 7.98 9.57
C LYS A 47 5.86 7.64 9.25
N ALA A 48 5.55 6.42 8.82
CA ALA A 48 4.19 5.99 8.49
C ALA A 48 3.34 5.79 9.75
N LYS A 49 2.04 6.08 9.65
CA LYS A 49 1.09 5.99 10.75
C LYS A 49 -0.22 5.38 10.29
N LEU A 50 -0.79 4.52 11.12
CA LEU A 50 -2.17 4.10 10.99
C LEU A 50 -3.07 5.13 11.68
N VAL A 51 -4.11 5.58 10.98
CA VAL A 51 -5.09 6.56 11.44
C VAL A 51 -6.51 5.98 11.30
N ALA A 52 -7.52 6.73 11.74
CA ALA A 52 -8.92 6.27 11.74
C ALA A 52 -9.06 4.90 12.42
N SER A 53 -8.51 4.77 13.63
CA SER A 53 -8.52 3.52 14.40
C SER A 53 -7.89 2.30 13.68
N GLY A 54 -7.01 2.54 12.70
CA GLY A 54 -6.37 1.47 11.92
C GLY A 54 -6.97 1.24 10.54
N GLU A 55 -7.99 1.99 10.15
CA GLU A 55 -8.64 1.83 8.84
C GLU A 55 -7.87 2.47 7.69
N ALA A 56 -6.94 3.39 7.96
CA ALA A 56 -6.16 4.04 6.93
C ALA A 56 -4.69 4.15 7.30
N LEU A 57 -3.84 4.03 6.29
CA LEU A 57 -2.40 4.21 6.38
C LEU A 57 -2.04 5.58 5.80
N VAL A 58 -1.25 6.35 6.53
CA VAL A 58 -0.68 7.61 6.09
C VAL A 58 0.84 7.46 6.03
N VAL A 59 1.44 7.70 4.87
CA VAL A 59 2.88 7.59 4.64
C VAL A 59 3.39 8.87 4.01
N PRO A 60 4.46 9.49 4.51
CA PRO A 60 5.05 10.64 3.83
C PRO A 60 5.49 10.30 2.42
N LEU A 61 5.25 11.21 1.48
CA LEU A 61 5.73 11.08 0.12
C LEU A 61 7.27 11.12 0.08
N PRO A 62 7.90 10.44 -0.89
CA PRO A 62 9.34 10.51 -1.07
C PRO A 62 9.77 11.93 -1.50
N GLY A 63 11.05 12.24 -1.32
CA GLY A 63 11.67 13.48 -1.81
C GLY A 63 12.01 14.51 -0.73
N ASP A 64 11.61 14.32 0.54
CA ASP A 64 11.97 15.20 1.67
C ASP A 64 11.79 16.72 1.41
N GLY A 65 10.85 17.09 0.54
CA GLY A 65 10.57 18.48 0.15
C GLY A 65 10.98 18.83 -1.28
N ASP A 66 11.79 18.00 -1.92
CA ASP A 66 12.12 18.12 -3.34
C ASP A 66 11.03 17.51 -4.23
N PRO A 67 10.73 18.14 -5.38
CA PRO A 67 9.74 17.63 -6.32
C PRO A 67 10.24 16.31 -6.93
N VAL A 68 9.51 15.24 -6.66
CA VAL A 68 9.71 13.92 -7.29
C VAL A 68 8.98 13.89 -8.63
N SER A 69 9.60 13.30 -9.65
CA SER A 69 8.94 13.15 -10.95
C SER A 69 7.69 12.27 -10.84
N ASP A 70 6.67 12.54 -11.65
CA ASP A 70 5.45 11.71 -11.69
C ASP A 70 5.74 10.21 -11.90
N THR A 71 6.78 9.91 -12.67
CA THR A 71 7.17 8.53 -12.97
C THR A 71 7.74 7.84 -11.75
N ASP A 72 8.62 8.53 -11.02
CA ASP A 72 9.25 8.01 -9.81
C ASP A 72 8.25 7.90 -8.67
N LEU A 73 7.33 8.86 -8.56
CA LEU A 73 6.25 8.81 -7.58
C LEU A 73 5.35 7.60 -7.83
N VAL A 74 4.90 7.38 -9.07
CA VAL A 74 4.07 6.20 -9.41
C VAL A 74 4.82 4.89 -9.15
N ALA A 75 6.13 4.85 -9.43
CA ALA A 75 6.95 3.67 -9.16
C ALA A 75 7.08 3.41 -7.65
N TRP A 76 7.33 4.46 -6.85
CA TRP A 76 7.42 4.37 -5.40
C TRP A 76 6.10 3.91 -4.76
N VAL A 77 4.96 4.44 -5.21
CA VAL A 77 3.65 3.97 -4.73
C VAL A 77 3.45 2.49 -5.06
N GLY A 78 3.85 2.05 -6.25
CA GLY A 78 3.83 0.63 -6.61
C GLY A 78 4.62 -0.24 -5.64
N GLN A 79 5.86 0.16 -5.33
CA GLN A 79 6.72 -0.54 -4.37
C GLN A 79 6.10 -0.60 -2.97
N LEU A 80 5.49 0.51 -2.51
CA LEU A 80 4.78 0.56 -1.24
C LEU A 80 3.61 -0.44 -1.22
N LEU A 81 2.80 -0.50 -2.28
CA LEU A 81 1.68 -1.44 -2.38
C LEU A 81 2.16 -2.90 -2.39
N ASP A 82 3.25 -3.21 -3.09
CA ASP A 82 3.83 -4.55 -3.08
C ASP A 82 4.41 -4.92 -1.72
N ALA A 83 5.04 -3.95 -1.05
CA ALA A 83 5.64 -4.14 0.26
C ALA A 83 4.64 -4.18 1.41
N LEU A 84 3.40 -3.68 1.29
CA LEU A 84 2.46 -3.62 2.42
C LEU A 84 1.08 -4.23 2.14
N PHE A 85 0.69 -4.32 0.87
CA PHE A 85 -0.64 -4.76 0.44
C PHE A 85 -0.50 -5.84 -0.63
N PRO A 86 0.07 -7.02 -0.29
CA PRO A 86 0.20 -8.11 -1.25
C PRO A 86 -1.19 -8.50 -1.77
N VAL A 87 -1.30 -8.71 -3.08
CA VAL A 87 -2.52 -9.30 -3.65
C VAL A 87 -2.56 -10.74 -3.14
N SER A 88 -3.51 -11.06 -2.28
CA SER A 88 -3.79 -12.46 -1.96
C SER A 88 -4.21 -13.15 -3.25
N GLU A 89 -3.33 -13.97 -3.82
CA GLU A 89 -3.79 -15.13 -4.57
C GLU A 89 -4.72 -15.92 -3.64
N PRO A 90 -5.85 -16.45 -4.11
CA PRO A 90 -6.74 -17.25 -3.26
C PRO A 90 -5.99 -18.50 -2.78
N ALA A 91 -5.29 -18.37 -1.66
CA ALA A 91 -4.77 -19.47 -0.88
C ALA A 91 -5.94 -20.10 -0.10
N SER A 92 -6.84 -20.75 -0.83
CA SER A 92 -7.74 -21.76 -0.28
C SER A 92 -8.30 -22.63 -1.40
N ALA A 93 -7.52 -23.64 -1.80
CA ALA A 93 -8.00 -24.82 -2.52
C ALA A 93 -7.16 -26.08 -2.26
N ALA A 94 -6.38 -26.13 -1.16
CA ALA A 94 -5.48 -27.26 -0.91
C ALA A 94 -5.31 -27.67 0.57
N ALA A 95 -6.29 -27.39 1.43
CA ALA A 95 -6.22 -27.78 2.84
C ALA A 95 -7.35 -28.71 3.33
N ASP A 96 -8.35 -29.04 2.51
CA ASP A 96 -9.38 -30.03 2.87
C ASP A 96 -9.57 -31.08 1.77
N ALA A 97 -8.53 -31.88 1.53
CA ALA A 97 -8.71 -33.26 1.10
C ALA A 97 -8.48 -34.13 2.34
N SER A 98 -9.58 -34.31 3.08
CA SER A 98 -9.70 -35.03 4.33
C SER A 98 -9.41 -36.54 4.21
N ALA A 99 -9.01 -37.09 5.36
CA ALA A 99 -9.34 -38.40 5.92
C ALA A 99 -8.88 -39.69 5.20
#